data_AF-A0A815RP60-F1
#
_entry.id   AF-A0A815RP60-F1
#
_cell.length_a   1.000
_cell.length_b   1.000
_cell.length_c   1.000
_cell.angle_alpha   90.00
_cell.angle_beta   90.00
_cell.angle_gamma   90.00
#
_symmetry.space_group_name_H-M   'P 1'
#
loop_
_entity.id
_entity.type
_entity.pdbx_description
1 polymer ?
#
loop_
_entity_poly.entity_id
_entity_poly.type
_entity_poly.pdbx_seq_one_letter_code
_entity_poly.pdbx_strand_id
1 'polypeptide(L)'
;IGCLFHFSQAVWRQIQSKGLTTKYKEDEFFRLNVKQLIALAFVPLDQIIIGFDLICDLFDDDADDLLEYFEKTWIGEPKRRGTGRKKPQFDHKLWNIHDRVVATVPRSNNSVEGWHNAFASRVAISHPTIVKLGEKIRREQSKFEVDMAKILQGHDIKTKKACYRKLDERITRLVNSFDPTQLDQFLKNMAANIIL
;
A
#
# COMPACT_ATOMS: atom_id res chain seq x y z
N ILE A 1 -5.86 -4.13 9.47
CA ILE A 1 -4.62 -4.53 8.76
C ILE A 1 -4.95 -4.51 7.27
N GLY A 2 -4.72 -3.38 6.62
CA GLY A 2 -5.14 -3.11 5.23
C GLY A 2 -4.21 -2.03 4.70
N CYS A 3 -2.93 -2.37 4.59
CA CYS A 3 -1.92 -1.43 4.10
C CYS A 3 -1.47 -1.87 2.71
N LEU A 4 -1.05 -0.90 1.90
CA LEU A 4 -0.52 -1.12 0.56
C LEU A 4 0.49 -2.27 0.50
N PHE A 5 1.35 -2.39 1.51
CA PHE A 5 2.33 -3.46 1.60
C PHE A 5 1.70 -4.87 1.60
N HIS A 6 0.68 -5.11 2.42
CA HIS A 6 0.01 -6.42 2.45
C HIS A 6 -0.75 -6.70 1.15
N PHE A 7 -1.36 -5.66 0.56
CA PHE A 7 -2.00 -5.76 -0.74
C PHE A 7 -0.99 -6.12 -1.85
N SER A 8 0.12 -5.38 -1.95
CA SER A 8 1.21 -5.68 -2.89
C SER A 8 1.79 -7.09 -2.68
N GLN A 9 2.00 -7.50 -1.42
CA GLN A 9 2.45 -8.86 -1.10
C GLN A 9 1.45 -9.94 -1.53
N ALA A 10 0.15 -9.69 -1.39
CA ALA A 10 -0.87 -10.65 -1.81
C ALA A 10 -0.86 -10.84 -3.33
N VAL A 11 -0.71 -9.74 -4.09
CA VAL A 11 -0.53 -9.79 -5.56
C VAL A 11 0.75 -10.56 -5.91
N TRP A 12 1.88 -10.26 -5.25
CA TRP A 12 3.14 -10.97 -5.49
C TRP A 12 3.04 -12.48 -5.26
N ARG A 13 2.42 -12.91 -4.16
CA ARG A 13 2.21 -14.34 -3.87
C ARG A 13 1.42 -15.03 -4.97
N GLN A 14 0.47 -14.34 -5.60
CA GLN A 14 -0.31 -14.91 -6.69
C GLN A 14 0.50 -15.06 -7.97
N ILE A 15 1.31 -14.06 -8.31
CA ILE A 15 2.30 -14.14 -9.42
C ILE A 15 3.21 -15.36 -9.21
N GLN A 16 3.70 -15.56 -7.99
CA GLN A 16 4.52 -16.73 -7.65
C GLN A 16 3.75 -18.05 -7.82
N SER A 17 2.54 -18.14 -7.25
CA SER A 17 1.74 -19.37 -7.28
C SER A 17 1.30 -19.77 -8.69
N LYS A 18 1.16 -18.81 -9.60
CA LYS A 18 0.73 -19.01 -11.00
C LYS A 18 1.91 -19.19 -11.96
N GLY A 19 3.15 -19.26 -11.46
CA GLY A 19 4.34 -19.45 -12.30
C GLY A 19 4.78 -18.19 -13.09
N LEU A 20 4.16 -17.04 -12.85
CA LEU A 20 4.40 -15.80 -13.60
C LEU A 20 5.66 -15.02 -13.17
N THR A 21 6.48 -15.61 -12.29
CA THR A 21 7.66 -14.93 -11.72
C THR A 21 8.72 -14.62 -12.76
N THR A 22 8.99 -15.55 -13.69
CA THR A 22 9.96 -15.34 -14.77
C THR A 22 9.48 -14.25 -15.72
N LYS A 23 8.21 -14.33 -16.15
CA LYS A 23 7.56 -13.31 -16.98
C LYS A 23 7.66 -11.93 -16.35
N TYR A 24 7.34 -11.78 -15.06
CA TYR A 24 7.51 -10.51 -14.34
C TYR A 24 8.94 -9.96 -14.34
N LYS A 25 9.96 -10.82 -14.34
CA LYS A 25 11.36 -10.38 -14.33
C LYS A 25 11.85 -9.96 -15.72
N GLU A 26 11.44 -10.69 -16.74
CA GLU A 26 11.97 -10.58 -18.10
C GLU A 26 11.13 -9.67 -18.99
N ASP A 27 9.81 -9.62 -18.78
CA ASP A 27 8.88 -8.79 -19.54
C ASP A 27 8.58 -7.49 -18.79
N GLU A 28 9.08 -6.38 -19.34
CA GLU A 28 8.87 -5.05 -18.79
C GLU A 28 7.41 -4.59 -18.87
N PHE A 29 6.70 -4.97 -19.93
CA PHE A 29 5.31 -4.59 -20.15
C PHE A 29 4.38 -5.31 -19.18
N PHE A 30 4.53 -6.64 -19.04
CA PHE A 30 3.81 -7.42 -18.02
C PHE A 30 4.08 -6.87 -16.61
N ARG A 31 5.35 -6.59 -16.29
CA ARG A 31 5.73 -6.00 -15.00
C ARG A 31 5.08 -4.64 -14.77
N LEU A 32 5.02 -3.78 -15.79
CA LEU A 32 4.35 -2.49 -15.69
C LEU A 32 2.86 -2.68 -15.42
N ASN A 33 2.16 -3.56 -16.15
CA ASN A 33 0.73 -3.82 -15.97
C ASN A 33 0.41 -4.38 -14.58
N VAL A 34 1.24 -5.28 -14.05
CA VAL A 34 1.14 -5.72 -12.65
C VAL A 34 1.27 -4.56 -11.66
N LYS A 35 2.21 -3.63 -11.91
CA LYS A 35 2.36 -2.45 -11.05
C LYS A 35 1.16 -1.51 -11.18
N GLN A 36 0.53 -1.42 -12.35
CA GLN A 36 -0.72 -0.68 -12.54
C GLN A 36 -1.86 -1.28 -11.71
N LEU A 37 -1.97 -2.61 -11.60
CA LEU A 37 -2.94 -3.26 -10.70
C LEU A 37 -2.75 -2.81 -9.24
N ILE A 38 -1.50 -2.63 -8.80
CA ILE A 38 -1.22 -2.11 -7.46
C ILE A 38 -1.51 -0.60 -7.38
N ALA A 39 -1.28 0.14 -8.46
CA ALA A 39 -1.56 1.57 -8.52
C ALA A 39 -3.05 1.90 -8.32
N LEU A 40 -3.97 0.96 -8.55
CA LEU A 40 -5.39 1.12 -8.22
C LEU A 40 -5.65 1.51 -6.76
N ALA A 41 -4.73 1.18 -5.83
CA ALA A 41 -4.85 1.61 -4.44
C ALA A 41 -4.76 3.14 -4.26
N PHE A 42 -4.27 3.86 -5.26
CA PHE A 42 -4.14 5.31 -5.27
C PHE A 42 -5.18 6.01 -6.15
N VAL A 43 -6.13 5.27 -6.72
CA VAL A 43 -7.20 5.82 -7.56
C VAL A 43 -8.41 6.14 -6.67
N PRO A 44 -9.18 7.22 -6.93
CA PRO A 44 -10.46 7.43 -6.26
C PRO A 44 -11.40 6.22 -6.36
N LEU A 45 -12.18 5.96 -5.31
CA LEU A 45 -12.98 4.73 -5.21
C LEU A 45 -13.95 4.53 -6.38
N ASP A 46 -14.52 5.61 -6.91
CA ASP A 46 -15.43 5.63 -8.05
C ASP A 46 -14.75 5.31 -9.39
N GLN A 47 -13.42 5.44 -9.46
CA GLN A 47 -12.62 5.23 -10.67
C GLN A 47 -11.91 3.86 -10.67
N ILE A 48 -11.93 3.11 -9.56
CA ILE A 48 -11.23 1.81 -9.43
C ILE A 48 -11.69 0.80 -10.47
N ILE A 49 -13.01 0.69 -10.67
CA ILE A 49 -13.60 -0.26 -11.62
C ILE A 49 -13.15 0.06 -13.04
N ILE A 50 -13.26 1.33 -13.45
CA ILE A 50 -12.85 1.79 -14.78
C ILE A 50 -11.35 1.56 -14.98
N GLY A 51 -10.54 1.87 -13.97
CA GLY A 51 -9.10 1.66 -14.01
C GLY A 51 -8.72 0.18 -14.13
N PHE A 52 -9.44 -0.71 -13.44
CA PHE A 52 -9.22 -2.15 -13.56
C PHE A 52 -9.56 -2.65 -14.96
N ASP A 53 -10.72 -2.28 -15.50
CA ASP A 53 -11.16 -2.71 -16.81
C ASP A 53 -10.16 -2.24 -17.91
N LEU A 54 -9.64 -1.00 -17.81
CA LEU A 54 -8.57 -0.49 -18.69
C LEU A 54 -7.27 -1.30 -18.60
N ILE A 55 -6.89 -1.78 -17.42
CA ILE A 55 -5.67 -2.55 -17.22
C ILE A 55 -5.83 -3.97 -17.77
N CYS A 56 -7.01 -4.58 -17.63
CA CYS A 56 -7.29 -5.93 -18.13
C CYS A 56 -7.00 -6.06 -19.62
N ASP A 57 -7.40 -5.06 -20.42
CA ASP A 57 -7.16 -5.04 -21.87
C ASP A 57 -5.67 -4.97 -22.26
N LEU A 58 -4.77 -4.70 -21.30
CA LEU A 58 -3.33 -4.66 -21.52
C LEU A 58 -2.63 -6.00 -21.27
N PHE A 59 -3.29 -6.97 -20.63
CA PHE A 59 -2.69 -8.27 -20.38
C PHE A 59 -2.89 -9.22 -21.54
N ASP A 60 -1.98 -10.19 -21.67
CA ASP A 60 -2.16 -11.34 -22.54
C ASP A 60 -2.85 -12.49 -21.80
N ASP A 61 -3.36 -13.46 -22.56
CA ASP A 61 -4.15 -14.59 -22.07
C ASP A 61 -3.43 -15.42 -20.98
N ASP A 62 -2.09 -15.43 -20.98
CA ASP A 62 -1.27 -16.09 -19.94
C ASP A 62 -1.54 -15.54 -18.53
N ALA A 63 -2.08 -14.33 -18.42
CA ALA A 63 -2.36 -13.64 -17.16
C ALA A 63 -3.83 -13.75 -16.70
N ASP A 64 -4.70 -14.43 -17.45
CA ASP A 64 -6.14 -14.55 -17.15
C ASP A 64 -6.37 -15.04 -15.72
N ASP A 65 -5.64 -16.08 -15.33
CA ASP A 65 -5.66 -16.66 -13.99
C ASP A 65 -5.36 -15.63 -12.88
N LEU A 66 -4.45 -14.69 -13.14
CA LEU A 66 -4.09 -13.62 -12.20
C LEU A 66 -5.20 -12.56 -12.15
N LEU A 67 -5.75 -12.20 -13.32
CA LEU A 67 -6.84 -11.23 -13.43
C LEU A 67 -8.13 -11.75 -12.78
N GLU A 68 -8.49 -13.02 -12.98
CA GLU A 68 -9.66 -13.63 -12.33
C GLU A 68 -9.52 -13.61 -10.80
N TYR A 69 -8.34 -13.98 -10.30
CA TYR A 69 -8.04 -13.84 -8.87
C TYR A 69 -8.23 -12.39 -8.41
N PHE A 70 -7.67 -11.44 -9.15
CA PHE A 70 -7.64 -10.04 -8.76
C PHE A 70 -9.04 -9.45 -8.75
N GLU A 71 -9.82 -9.73 -9.80
CA GLU A 71 -11.20 -9.29 -9.94
C GLU A 71 -12.05 -9.83 -8.79
N LYS A 72 -12.00 -11.14 -8.53
CA LYS A 72 -12.77 -11.77 -7.44
C LYS A 72 -12.40 -11.24 -6.05
N THR A 73 -11.12 -11.02 -5.81
CA THR A 73 -10.59 -10.70 -4.48
C THR A 73 -10.72 -9.21 -4.14
N TRP A 74 -10.42 -8.33 -5.09
CA TRP A 74 -10.23 -6.90 -4.84
C TRP A 74 -11.27 -6.01 -5.54
N ILE A 75 -11.80 -6.41 -6.69
CA ILE A 75 -12.69 -5.55 -7.50
C ILE A 75 -14.17 -5.89 -7.29
N GLY A 76 -14.50 -7.18 -7.36
CA GLY A 76 -15.84 -7.73 -7.38
C GLY A 76 -16.23 -8.16 -8.79
N GLU A 77 -16.50 -9.45 -8.99
CA GLU A 77 -16.91 -9.99 -10.29
C GLU A 77 -18.25 -9.39 -10.75
N PRO A 78 -18.48 -9.19 -12.06
CA PRO A 78 -19.80 -8.90 -12.61
C PRO A 78 -20.83 -9.92 -12.17
N LYS A 79 -22.05 -9.46 -11.83
CA LYS A 79 -23.14 -10.38 -11.52
C LYS A 79 -23.58 -11.09 -12.79
N ARG A 80 -23.74 -12.42 -12.71
CA ARG A 80 -24.27 -13.25 -13.83
C ARG A 80 -25.70 -12.87 -14.24
N ARG A 81 -26.47 -12.24 -13.34
CA ARG A 81 -27.83 -11.77 -13.59
C ARG A 81 -28.04 -10.42 -12.90
N GLY A 82 -28.64 -9.47 -13.62
CA GLY A 82 -28.90 -8.10 -13.14
C GLY A 82 -27.72 -7.15 -13.35
N THR A 83 -27.91 -5.89 -12.97
CA THR A 83 -26.88 -4.85 -13.10
C THR A 83 -25.95 -4.81 -11.88
N GLY A 84 -24.65 -4.59 -12.12
CA GLY A 84 -23.64 -4.34 -11.10
C GLY A 84 -22.71 -5.52 -10.79
N ARG A 85 -21.77 -5.29 -9.86
CA ARG A 85 -20.74 -6.25 -9.43
C ARG A 85 -21.10 -6.92 -8.09
N LYS A 86 -20.57 -8.11 -7.85
CA LYS A 86 -20.57 -8.78 -6.53
C LYS A 86 -19.68 -7.99 -5.57
N LYS A 87 -19.90 -8.17 -4.27
CA LYS A 87 -18.98 -7.60 -3.27
C LYS A 87 -17.62 -8.30 -3.37
N PRO A 88 -16.50 -7.56 -3.48
CA PRO A 88 -15.17 -8.17 -3.42
C PRO A 88 -14.93 -8.81 -2.05
N GLN A 89 -13.99 -9.76 -1.99
CA GLN A 89 -13.58 -10.36 -0.72
C GLN A 89 -13.04 -9.29 0.25
N PHE A 90 -12.32 -8.30 -0.26
CA PHE A 90 -11.87 -7.14 0.49
C PHE A 90 -12.48 -5.86 -0.10
N ASP A 91 -13.24 -5.14 0.74
CA ASP A 91 -13.84 -3.86 0.38
C ASP A 91 -12.76 -2.86 -0.08
N HIS A 92 -13.06 -2.06 -1.11
CA HIS A 92 -12.14 -1.07 -1.68
C HIS A 92 -11.56 -0.15 -0.61
N LYS A 93 -12.37 0.27 0.38
CA LYS A 93 -11.94 1.15 1.47
C LYS A 93 -10.85 0.56 2.36
N LEU A 94 -10.69 -0.77 2.38
CA LEU A 94 -9.71 -1.44 3.25
C LEU A 94 -8.29 -1.38 2.68
N TRP A 95 -8.13 -1.35 1.36
CA TRP A 95 -6.83 -1.40 0.69
C TRP A 95 -6.51 -0.12 -0.08
N ASN A 96 -7.52 0.69 -0.39
CA ASN A 96 -7.35 2.00 -0.97
C ASN A 96 -6.67 2.96 0.03
N ILE A 97 -5.78 3.80 -0.49
CA ILE A 97 -5.03 4.80 0.26
C ILE A 97 -5.10 6.19 -0.38
N HIS A 98 -5.92 6.40 -1.40
CA HIS A 98 -6.08 7.69 -2.09
C HIS A 98 -6.37 8.80 -1.09
N ASP A 99 -7.46 8.69 -0.32
CA ASP A 99 -7.88 9.73 0.62
C ASP A 99 -6.87 9.93 1.75
N ARG A 100 -6.13 8.87 2.11
CA ARG A 100 -5.06 8.97 3.11
C ARG A 100 -3.88 9.78 2.60
N VAL A 101 -3.53 9.63 1.31
CA VAL A 101 -2.49 10.42 0.65
C VAL A 101 -2.92 11.88 0.54
N VAL A 102 -4.15 12.15 0.11
CA VAL A 102 -4.71 13.51 0.03
C VAL A 102 -4.70 14.19 1.41
N ALA A 103 -5.10 13.47 2.44
CA ALA A 103 -5.08 13.95 3.83
C ALA A 103 -3.67 14.02 4.45
N THR A 104 -2.60 13.74 3.70
CA THR A 104 -1.20 13.68 4.18
C THR A 104 -0.97 12.73 5.37
N VAL A 105 -1.85 11.73 5.52
CA VAL A 105 -1.76 10.72 6.56
C VAL A 105 -0.76 9.64 6.12
N PRO A 106 0.08 9.10 7.04
CA PRO A 106 1.06 8.08 6.68
C PRO A 106 0.45 6.88 5.95
N ARG A 107 0.93 6.57 4.73
CA ARG A 107 0.42 5.49 3.86
C ARG A 107 0.46 4.10 4.49
N SER A 108 1.37 3.87 5.43
CA SER A 108 1.46 2.62 6.20
C SER A 108 1.45 2.91 7.70
N ASN A 109 0.99 1.92 8.47
CA ASN A 109 1.16 1.83 9.91
C ASN A 109 2.61 1.45 10.30
N ASN A 110 3.59 1.56 9.40
CA ASN A 110 4.97 1.11 9.62
C ASN A 110 5.64 1.83 10.81
N SER A 111 5.23 3.06 11.14
CA SER A 111 5.70 3.73 12.35
C SER A 111 5.22 3.02 13.61
N VAL A 112 3.97 2.55 13.62
CA VAL A 112 3.35 1.80 14.72
C VAL A 112 3.96 0.39 14.80
N GLU A 113 4.05 -0.33 13.68
CA GLU A 113 4.70 -1.65 13.62
C GLU A 113 6.19 -1.57 14.00
N GLY A 114 6.90 -0.55 13.52
CA GLY A 114 8.28 -0.28 13.87
C GLY A 114 8.45 0.05 15.36
N TRP A 115 7.53 0.81 15.93
CA TRP A 115 7.50 1.07 17.38
C TRP A 115 7.23 -0.21 18.17
N HIS A 116 6.23 -1.01 17.79
CA HIS A 116 5.93 -2.28 18.46
C HIS A 116 7.09 -3.26 18.36
N ASN A 117 7.74 -3.40 17.20
CA ASN A 117 8.90 -4.28 17.03
C ASN A 117 10.11 -3.79 17.85
N ALA A 118 10.39 -2.48 17.84
CA ALA A 118 11.45 -1.91 18.65
C ALA A 118 11.16 -2.07 20.15
N PHE A 119 9.90 -1.86 20.56
CA PHE A 119 9.46 -2.05 21.93
C PHE A 119 9.56 -3.51 22.36
N ALA A 120 9.06 -4.46 21.56
CA ALA A 120 9.17 -5.89 21.81
C ALA A 120 10.65 -6.33 21.93
N SER A 121 11.51 -5.85 21.03
CA SER A 121 12.96 -6.09 21.09
C SER A 121 13.60 -5.49 22.35
N ARG A 122 13.18 -4.31 22.80
CA ARG A 122 13.68 -3.67 24.04
C ARG A 122 13.16 -4.33 25.31
N VAL A 123 11.94 -4.86 25.28
CA VAL A 123 11.37 -5.63 26.38
C VAL A 123 12.09 -6.97 26.50
N ALA A 124 12.43 -7.63 25.38
CA ALA A 124 13.26 -8.85 25.29
C ALA A 124 12.87 -10.00 26.25
N ILE A 125 11.64 -9.99 26.75
CA ILE A 125 11.13 -10.94 27.74
C ILE A 125 9.74 -11.35 27.26
N SER A 126 9.49 -12.65 27.09
CA SER A 126 8.19 -13.16 26.61
C SER A 126 7.05 -12.88 27.59
N HIS A 127 7.35 -12.82 28.90
CA HIS A 127 6.39 -12.54 29.98
C HIS A 127 7.00 -11.59 31.04
N PRO A 128 7.07 -10.28 30.78
CA PRO A 128 7.61 -9.33 31.75
C PRO A 128 6.66 -9.18 32.94
N THR A 129 7.21 -9.08 34.15
CA THR A 129 6.42 -8.67 35.33
C THR A 129 5.97 -7.21 35.16
N ILE A 130 4.88 -6.82 35.82
CA ILE A 130 4.30 -5.48 35.67
C ILE A 130 5.30 -4.37 36.03
N VAL A 131 6.21 -4.63 36.98
CA VAL A 131 7.28 -3.71 37.38
C VAL A 131 8.29 -3.51 36.25
N LYS A 132 8.78 -4.60 35.66
CA LYS A 132 9.73 -4.55 34.52
C LYS A 132 9.10 -3.89 33.29
N LEU A 133 7.81 -4.16 33.05
CA LEU A 133 7.07 -3.50 31.98
C LEU A 133 6.96 -1.98 32.25
N GLY A 134 6.62 -1.58 33.48
CA GLY A 134 6.53 -0.18 33.90
C GLY A 134 7.87 0.57 33.75
N GLU A 135 8.99 -0.06 34.10
CA GLU A 135 10.33 0.52 33.89
C GLU A 135 10.64 0.74 32.41
N LYS A 136 10.30 -0.22 31.55
CA LYS A 136 10.52 -0.11 30.10
C LYS A 136 9.65 0.98 29.48
N ILE A 137 8.37 1.07 29.88
CA ILE A 137 7.46 2.15 29.46
C ILE A 137 8.02 3.51 29.87
N ARG A 138 8.49 3.65 31.12
CA ARG A 138 9.07 4.91 31.61
C ARG A 138 10.28 5.36 30.79
N ARG A 139 11.16 4.42 30.41
CA ARG A 139 12.32 4.73 29.55
C ARG A 139 11.91 5.18 28.14
N GLU A 140 10.90 4.55 27.56
CA GLU A 140 10.34 4.99 26.28
C GLU A 140 9.73 6.39 26.38
N GLN A 141 8.96 6.65 27.43
CA GLN A 141 8.37 7.96 27.69
C GLN A 141 9.45 9.05 27.78
N SER A 142 10.51 8.84 28.56
CA SER A 142 11.61 9.82 28.66
C SER A 142 12.27 10.10 27.30
N LYS A 143 12.36 9.11 26.41
CA LYS A 143 12.87 9.32 25.06
C LYS A 143 11.92 10.17 24.21
N PHE A 144 10.61 9.91 24.31
CA PHE A 144 9.60 10.73 23.64
C PHE A 144 9.60 12.18 24.14
N GLU A 145 9.77 12.41 25.43
CA GLU A 145 9.85 13.76 26.01
C GLU A 145 11.05 14.54 25.47
N VAL A 146 12.21 13.88 25.31
CA VAL A 146 13.39 14.49 24.68
C VAL A 146 13.11 14.85 23.22
N ASP A 147 12.47 13.96 22.47
CA ASP A 147 12.10 14.21 21.08
C ASP A 147 11.05 15.34 20.98
N MET A 148 10.05 15.38 21.86
CA MET A 148 9.10 16.48 21.94
C MET A 148 9.78 17.82 22.25
N ALA A 149 10.70 17.86 23.21
CA ALA A 149 11.42 19.08 23.58
C ALA A 149 12.22 19.62 22.38
N LYS A 150 12.88 18.74 21.62
CA LYS A 150 13.58 19.12 20.39
C LYS A 150 12.62 19.70 19.33
N ILE A 151 11.45 19.09 19.14
CA ILE A 151 10.42 19.61 18.22
C ILE A 151 9.95 21.00 18.66
N LEU A 152 9.68 21.20 19.95
CA LEU A 152 9.27 22.50 20.52
C LEU A 152 10.36 23.57 20.36
N GLN A 153 11.63 23.16 20.35
CA GLN A 153 12.78 24.04 20.05
C GLN A 153 12.98 24.29 18.54
N GLY A 154 12.10 23.75 17.69
CA GLY A 154 12.16 23.93 16.24
C GLY A 154 13.12 22.98 15.51
N HIS A 155 13.66 21.96 16.18
CA HIS A 155 14.48 20.95 15.51
C HIS A 155 13.63 19.97 14.70
N ASP A 156 14.09 19.66 13.48
CA ASP A 156 13.46 18.67 12.61
C ASP A 156 13.91 17.23 12.98
N ILE A 157 13.00 16.43 13.52
CA ILE A 157 13.26 15.02 13.84
C ILE A 157 12.92 14.14 12.64
N LYS A 158 13.94 13.88 11.81
CA LYS A 158 13.81 13.01 10.64
C LYS A 158 13.79 11.54 11.03
N THR A 159 12.60 11.00 11.29
CA THR A 159 12.41 9.56 11.59
C THR A 159 12.41 8.68 10.34
N LYS A 160 12.09 9.22 9.16
CA LYS A 160 12.10 8.52 7.87
C LYS A 160 13.34 8.84 7.03
N LYS A 161 13.92 7.82 6.39
CA LYS A 161 15.02 7.97 5.41
C LYS A 161 14.59 8.92 4.29
N ALA A 162 15.53 9.73 3.80
CA ALA A 162 15.27 10.76 2.79
C ALA A 162 14.66 10.21 1.49
N CYS A 163 15.06 9.01 1.05
CA CYS A 163 14.50 8.36 -0.14
C CYS A 163 12.99 8.12 -0.04
N TYR A 164 12.49 7.66 1.12
CA TYR A 164 11.07 7.43 1.34
C TYR A 164 10.28 8.72 1.43
N ARG A 165 10.85 9.79 2.00
CA ARG A 165 10.21 11.11 2.02
C ARG A 165 10.02 11.66 0.61
N LYS A 166 11.07 11.60 -0.23
CA LYS A 166 10.99 12.00 -1.65
C LYS A 166 9.95 11.17 -2.41
N LEU A 167 9.86 9.86 -2.13
CA LEU A 167 8.83 9.00 -2.72
C LEU A 167 7.42 9.42 -2.28
N ASP A 168 7.21 9.65 -0.98
CA ASP A 168 5.94 10.13 -0.43
C ASP A 168 5.53 11.47 -1.09
N GLU A 169 6.47 12.41 -1.26
CA GLU A 169 6.23 13.68 -1.94
C GLU A 169 5.82 13.49 -3.41
N ARG A 170 6.51 12.62 -4.18
CA ARG A 170 6.14 12.34 -5.58
C ARG A 170 4.75 11.73 -5.69
N ILE A 171 4.45 10.74 -4.86
CA ILE A 171 3.14 10.08 -4.81
C ILE A 171 2.05 11.11 -4.47
N THR A 172 2.29 11.97 -3.48
CA THR A 172 1.33 13.01 -3.07
C THR A 172 1.04 13.98 -4.20
N ARG A 173 2.07 14.41 -4.95
CA ARG A 173 1.88 15.28 -6.12
C ARG A 173 1.02 14.61 -7.19
N LEU A 174 1.30 13.35 -7.52
CA LEU A 174 0.54 12.61 -8.54
C LEU A 174 -0.92 12.44 -8.14
N VAL A 175 -1.18 12.05 -6.89
CA VAL A 175 -2.56 11.88 -6.38
C VAL A 175 -3.31 13.21 -6.37
N ASN A 176 -2.67 14.30 -5.94
CA ASN A 176 -3.31 15.62 -5.95
C ASN A 176 -3.53 16.20 -7.35
N SER A 177 -2.80 15.73 -8.36
CA SER A 177 -2.99 16.09 -9.77
C SER A 177 -3.86 15.09 -10.52
N PHE A 178 -4.62 14.24 -9.83
CA PHE A 178 -5.46 13.23 -10.46
C PHE A 178 -6.55 13.88 -11.32
N ASP A 179 -6.69 13.40 -12.55
CA ASP A 179 -7.73 13.75 -13.50
C ASP A 179 -8.38 12.46 -14.04
N PRO A 180 -9.70 12.25 -13.87
CA PRO A 180 -10.39 11.07 -14.40
C PRO A 180 -10.21 10.88 -15.92
N THR A 181 -10.06 11.96 -16.69
CA THR A 181 -9.88 11.89 -18.15
C THR A 181 -8.52 11.34 -18.57
N GLN A 182 -7.55 11.33 -17.64
CA GLN A 182 -6.20 10.85 -17.84
C GLN A 182 -5.87 9.62 -16.97
N LEU A 183 -6.89 8.82 -16.63
CA LEU A 183 -6.75 7.67 -15.73
C LEU A 183 -5.66 6.68 -16.16
N ASP A 184 -5.57 6.34 -17.45
CA ASP A 184 -4.51 5.48 -18.00
C ASP A 184 -3.10 6.06 -17.74
N GLN A 185 -2.91 7.35 -18.04
CA GLN A 185 -1.63 8.03 -17.82
C GLN A 185 -1.28 8.12 -16.33
N PHE A 186 -2.28 8.37 -15.48
CA PHE A 186 -2.12 8.36 -14.02
C PHE A 186 -1.64 6.99 -13.53
N LEU A 187 -2.27 5.90 -13.97
CA LEU A 187 -1.91 4.54 -13.59
C LEU A 187 -0.47 4.20 -13.99
N LYS A 188 -0.06 4.52 -15.22
CA LYS A 188 1.33 4.36 -15.69
C LYS A 188 2.33 5.15 -14.85
N ASN A 189 2.03 6.42 -14.58
CA ASN A 189 2.89 7.29 -13.77
C ASN A 189 3.02 6.80 -12.32
N MET A 190 1.92 6.32 -11.74
CA MET A 190 1.92 5.73 -10.40
C MET A 190 2.66 4.40 -10.35
N ALA A 191 2.50 3.55 -11.37
CA ALA A 191 3.19 2.26 -11.48
C ALA A 191 4.72 2.42 -11.48
N ALA A 192 5.26 3.49 -12.08
CA ALA A 192 6.69 3.79 -12.04
C ALA A 192 7.24 4.04 -10.62
N ASN A 193 6.37 4.39 -9.66
CA ASN A 193 6.74 4.61 -8.26
C ASN A 193 6.56 3.35 -7.38
N ILE A 194 6.06 2.25 -7.94
CA ILE A 194 5.80 1.00 -7.23
C ILE A 194 6.98 0.03 -7.39
N ILE A 195 7.38 -0.55 -6.27
CA ILE A 195 8.40 -1.59 -6.17
C ILE A 195 7.73 -2.80 -5.54
N LEU A 196 7.89 -3.94 -6.20
CA LEU A 196 7.30 -5.25 -5.88
C LEU A 196 8.45 -6.23 -5.71
#